data_AF-A0A819RQ10-F1
#
_entry.id   AF-A0A819RQ10-F1
#
_cell.length_a   1.000
_cell.length_b   1.000
_cell.length_c   1.000
_cell.angle_alpha   90.00
_cell.angle_beta   90.00
_cell.angle_gamma   90.00
#
_symmetry.space_group_name_H-M   'P 1'
#
loop_
_entity.id
_entity.type
_entity.pdbx_description
1 polymer ?
#
loop_
_entity_poly.entity_id
_entity_poly.type
_entity_poly.pdbx_seq_one_letter_code
_entity_poly.pdbx_strand_id
1 'polypeptide(L)'
;MVDRRINAACGKESQSIHRLARSCWEKDEENFKSKYTVLAKLVKISTEKCQKDHWELLSLEIEHVAKRHDTATAYAIIRRLCGTSISSRDIAIKDKNGTMINNSKDQLKRWEEYFHETFNVNIVVNPSLLQQVAAMRIDQQQQNRHDKVPPIKEVITVIDQMKNGKASGIDDVPAELLKAGGLPLALGVSAFRF
;
A
#
# COMPACT_ATOMS: atom_id res chain seq x y z
N MET A 1 3.96 14.71 -13.07
CA MET A 1 2.66 15.11 -12.47
C MET A 1 2.99 15.80 -11.14
N VAL A 2 3.10 17.12 -11.13
CA VAL A 2 3.49 17.90 -9.94
C VAL A 2 2.24 18.13 -9.10
N ASP A 3 2.29 17.88 -7.79
CA ASP A 3 1.16 18.10 -6.88
C ASP A 3 0.63 19.53 -7.03
N ARG A 4 -0.69 19.69 -7.21
CA ARG A 4 -1.35 20.99 -7.40
C ARG A 4 -1.04 21.96 -6.24
N ARG A 5 -0.75 21.43 -5.05
CA ARG A 5 -0.39 22.22 -3.87
C ARG A 5 1.02 22.81 -3.95
N ILE A 6 1.98 22.09 -4.51
CA ILE A 6 3.34 22.60 -4.77
C ILE A 6 3.27 23.73 -5.80
N ASN A 7 2.52 23.52 -6.88
CA ASN A 7 2.30 24.55 -7.91
C ASN A 7 1.61 25.81 -7.34
N ALA A 8 0.74 25.67 -6.34
CA ALA A 8 0.05 26.81 -5.72
C ALA A 8 0.95 27.63 -4.78
N ALA A 9 1.79 26.97 -3.95
CA ALA A 9 2.71 27.68 -3.05
C ALA A 9 3.86 28.32 -3.83
N CYS A 10 4.49 27.55 -4.72
CA CYS A 10 5.59 28.04 -5.55
C CYS A 10 5.12 29.08 -6.60
N GLY A 11 3.87 28.95 -7.07
CA GLY A 11 3.24 29.93 -7.95
C GLY A 11 3.04 31.31 -7.32
N LYS A 12 2.77 31.40 -6.00
CA LYS A 12 2.59 32.69 -5.31
C LYS A 12 3.90 33.46 -5.15
N GLU A 13 5.00 32.77 -4.84
CA GLU A 13 6.35 33.38 -4.81
C GLU A 13 6.78 33.85 -6.19
N SER A 14 6.58 33.00 -7.21
CA SER A 14 6.86 33.33 -8.61
C SER A 14 6.07 34.56 -9.09
N GLN A 15 4.77 34.63 -8.78
CA GLN A 15 3.93 35.79 -9.13
C GLN A 15 4.36 37.08 -8.42
N SER A 16 4.83 36.99 -7.18
CA SER A 16 5.30 38.16 -6.42
C SER A 16 6.59 38.73 -7.01
N ILE A 17 7.50 37.86 -7.45
CA ILE A 17 8.76 38.24 -8.09
C ILE A 17 8.51 38.84 -9.49
N HIS A 18 7.58 38.26 -10.27
CA HIS A 18 7.15 38.86 -11.54
C HIS A 18 6.53 40.25 -11.37
N ARG A 19 5.78 40.48 -10.29
CA ARG A 19 5.14 41.76 -9.98
C ARG A 19 6.17 42.84 -9.62
N LEU A 20 7.19 42.48 -8.82
CA LEU A 20 8.32 43.35 -8.47
C LEU A 20 9.21 43.66 -9.69
N ALA A 21 9.44 42.69 -10.56
CA ALA A 21 10.19 42.91 -11.80
C ALA A 21 9.47 43.91 -12.73
N ARG A 22 8.13 43.89 -12.75
CA ARG A 22 7.33 44.81 -13.58
C ARG A 22 7.34 46.26 -13.09
N SER A 23 7.52 46.51 -11.78
CA SER A 23 7.53 47.88 -11.25
C SER A 23 8.88 48.60 -11.38
N CYS A 24 9.96 47.88 -11.73
CA CYS A 24 11.31 48.44 -11.90
C CYS A 24 11.62 48.85 -13.36
N TRP A 25 10.60 48.98 -14.22
CA TRP A 25 10.69 48.95 -15.68
C TRP A 25 11.30 50.20 -16.35
N GLU A 26 11.65 51.27 -15.62
CA GLU A 26 11.95 52.56 -16.27
C GLU A 26 13.40 53.07 -16.21
N LYS A 27 14.37 52.41 -15.55
CA LYS A 27 15.63 53.11 -15.22
C LYS A 27 16.98 52.57 -15.68
N ASP A 28 17.14 51.35 -16.22
CA ASP A 28 18.38 50.89 -16.88
C ASP A 28 18.23 49.44 -17.39
N GLU A 29 18.34 49.21 -18.70
CA GLU A 29 18.06 47.90 -19.34
C GLU A 29 19.08 46.80 -18.95
N GLU A 30 20.36 47.16 -18.82
CA GLU A 30 21.45 46.24 -18.50
C GLU A 30 21.44 45.80 -17.02
N ASN A 31 21.17 46.77 -16.13
CA ASN A 31 20.97 46.54 -14.69
C ASN A 31 19.74 45.67 -14.44
N PHE A 32 18.68 45.85 -15.24
CA PHE A 32 17.47 45.05 -15.16
C PHE A 32 17.67 43.61 -15.61
N LYS A 33 18.33 43.36 -16.76
CA LYS A 33 18.66 42.00 -17.21
C LYS A 33 19.49 41.25 -16.17
N SER A 34 20.48 41.93 -15.56
CA SER A 34 21.27 41.37 -14.46
C SER A 34 20.43 41.03 -13.23
N LYS A 35 19.56 41.94 -12.76
CA LYS A 35 18.65 41.68 -11.64
C LYS A 35 17.65 40.56 -11.91
N TYR A 36 17.07 40.53 -13.11
CA TYR A 36 16.10 39.50 -13.51
C TYR A 36 16.75 38.12 -13.57
N THR A 37 17.96 38.00 -14.10
CA THR A 37 18.68 36.71 -14.13
C THR A 37 19.02 36.18 -12.73
N VAL A 38 19.40 37.07 -11.80
CA VAL A 38 19.60 36.71 -10.39
C VAL A 38 18.30 36.25 -9.74
N LEU A 39 17.21 36.98 -9.93
CA LEU A 39 15.88 36.61 -9.41
C LEU A 39 15.37 35.29 -10.00
N ALA A 40 15.54 35.07 -11.31
CA ALA A 40 15.15 33.82 -11.96
C ALA A 40 15.94 32.62 -11.43
N LYS A 41 17.25 32.78 -11.18
CA LYS A 41 18.07 31.76 -10.52
C LYS A 41 17.57 31.47 -9.10
N LEU A 42 17.25 32.51 -8.33
CA LEU A 42 16.75 32.38 -6.97
C LEU A 42 15.39 31.65 -6.92
N VAL A 43 14.48 32.00 -7.83
CA VAL A 43 13.19 31.30 -8.01
C VAL A 43 13.44 29.84 -8.31
N LYS A 44 14.28 29.54 -9.31
CA LYS A 44 14.59 28.16 -9.68
C LYS A 44 15.11 27.34 -8.49
N ILE A 45 16.07 27.88 -7.75
CA ILE A 45 16.62 27.24 -6.55
C ILE A 45 15.53 27.03 -5.49
N SER A 46 14.67 28.04 -5.23
CA SER A 46 13.57 27.92 -4.28
C SER A 46 12.57 26.84 -4.71
N THR A 47 12.21 26.80 -6.00
CA THR A 47 11.29 25.81 -6.59
C THR A 47 11.85 24.40 -6.45
N GLU A 48 13.12 24.18 -6.81
CA GLU A 48 13.80 22.89 -6.70
C GLU A 48 13.86 22.44 -5.24
N LYS A 49 14.17 23.36 -4.31
CA LYS A 49 14.17 23.08 -2.87
C LYS A 49 12.77 22.71 -2.38
N CYS A 50 11.75 23.50 -2.68
CA CYS A 50 10.36 23.24 -2.29
C CYS A 50 9.87 21.89 -2.82
N GLN A 51 10.23 21.54 -4.06
CA GLN A 51 9.92 20.25 -4.65
C GLN A 51 10.58 19.11 -3.87
N LYS A 52 11.88 19.24 -3.54
CA LYS A 52 12.61 18.23 -2.76
C LYS A 52 12.00 18.07 -1.36
N ASP A 53 11.78 19.17 -0.65
CA ASP A 53 11.20 19.18 0.69
C ASP A 53 9.81 18.53 0.70
N HIS A 54 9.00 18.77 -0.34
CA HIS A 54 7.70 18.11 -0.49
C HIS A 54 7.82 16.59 -0.63
N TRP A 55 8.72 16.10 -1.48
CA TRP A 55 8.92 14.66 -1.65
C TRP A 55 9.44 13.99 -0.38
N GLU A 56 10.30 14.68 0.36
CA GLU A 56 10.83 14.21 1.63
C GLU A 56 9.72 14.12 2.70
N LEU A 57 8.91 15.17 2.86
CA LEU A 57 7.76 15.16 3.77
C LEU A 57 6.77 14.05 3.43
N LEU A 58 6.50 13.83 2.14
CA LEU A 58 5.58 12.82 1.69
C LEU A 58 6.12 11.39 1.90
N SER A 59 7.41 11.19 1.68
CA SER A 59 8.09 9.92 1.99
C SER A 59 7.99 9.61 3.48
N LEU A 60 8.23 10.60 4.34
CA LEU A 60 8.09 10.47 5.79
C LEU A 60 6.65 10.14 6.21
N GLU A 61 5.66 10.77 5.58
CA GLU A 61 4.23 10.48 5.84
C GLU A 61 3.90 9.02 5.51
N ILE A 62 4.31 8.53 4.34
CA ILE A 62 4.09 7.14 3.92
C ILE A 62 4.79 6.17 4.86
N GLU A 63 6.05 6.44 5.24
CA GLU A 63 6.82 5.60 6.15
C GLU A 63 6.16 5.53 7.53
N HIS A 64 5.73 6.67 8.08
CA HIS A 64 5.08 6.73 9.38
C HIS A 64 3.74 5.97 9.40
N VAL A 65 2.94 6.11 8.34
CA VAL A 65 1.68 5.35 8.17
C VAL A 65 1.97 3.84 8.02
N ALA A 66 2.99 3.47 7.26
CA ALA A 66 3.40 2.07 7.10
C ALA A 66 3.88 1.44 8.43
N LYS A 67 4.65 2.18 9.24
CA LYS A 67 5.06 1.76 10.59
C LYS A 67 3.88 1.53 11.54
N ARG A 68 2.75 2.20 11.31
CA ARG A 68 1.50 1.99 12.06
C ARG A 68 0.66 0.82 11.54
N HIS A 69 1.18 0.03 10.61
CA HIS A 69 0.48 -1.09 9.97
C HIS A 69 -0.80 -0.68 9.20
N ASP A 70 -0.96 0.60 8.86
CA ASP A 70 -2.08 1.10 8.06
C ASP A 70 -1.71 1.13 6.56
N THR A 71 -1.68 -0.07 5.97
CA THR A 71 -1.34 -0.21 4.55
C THR A 71 -2.36 0.45 3.61
N ALA A 72 -3.60 0.62 4.05
CA ALA A 72 -4.67 1.20 3.25
C ALA A 72 -4.44 2.69 3.00
N THR A 73 -4.10 3.44 4.07
CA THR A 73 -3.77 4.86 3.97
C THR A 73 -2.47 5.07 3.22
N ALA A 74 -1.43 4.26 3.47
CA ALA A 74 -0.17 4.34 2.72
C ALA A 74 -0.40 4.18 1.21
N TYR A 75 -1.20 3.19 0.81
CA TYR A 75 -1.53 2.95 -0.60
C TYR A 75 -2.47 4.02 -1.17
N ALA A 76 -3.34 4.64 -0.37
CA ALA A 76 -4.16 5.78 -0.80
C ALA A 76 -3.29 6.99 -1.16
N ILE A 77 -2.26 7.30 -0.36
CA ILE A 77 -1.30 8.37 -0.63
C ILE A 77 -0.54 8.08 -1.93
N ILE A 78 -0.01 6.85 -2.09
CA ILE A 78 0.70 6.43 -3.31
C ILE A 78 -0.20 6.54 -4.54
N ARG A 79 -1.47 6.07 -4.45
CA ARG A 79 -2.44 6.19 -5.55
C ARG A 79 -2.71 7.64 -5.95
N ARG A 80 -2.77 8.56 -4.99
CA ARG A 80 -2.92 10.00 -5.28
C ARG A 80 -1.76 10.54 -6.11
N LEU A 81 -0.55 10.01 -5.92
CA LEU A 81 0.67 10.43 -6.63
C LEU A 81 0.79 9.85 -8.03
N CYS A 82 0.49 8.56 -8.18
CA CYS A 82 0.55 7.88 -9.48
C CYS A 82 -0.53 8.39 -10.46
N GLY A 83 -1.52 9.13 -9.96
CA GLY A 83 -2.69 9.52 -10.73
C GLY A 83 -3.66 8.34 -10.89
N THR A 84 -4.95 8.64 -11.01
CA THR A 84 -5.98 7.65 -11.31
C THR A 84 -5.90 7.26 -12.79
N SER A 85 -4.90 6.47 -13.21
CA SER A 85 -4.76 6.06 -14.62
C SER A 85 -5.40 4.72 -14.95
N ILE A 86 -5.88 3.96 -13.97
CA ILE A 86 -6.61 2.72 -14.23
C ILE A 86 -8.05 2.93 -13.83
N SER A 87 -8.86 3.38 -14.79
CA SER A 87 -10.30 3.14 -14.74
C SER A 87 -10.48 1.63 -14.77
N SER A 88 -10.69 1.02 -13.60
CA SER A 88 -11.00 -0.41 -13.47
C SER A 88 -12.26 -0.82 -14.23
N ARG A 89 -12.98 0.14 -14.83
CA ARG A 89 -14.19 -0.05 -15.62
C ARG A 89 -13.93 -0.72 -16.98
N ASP A 90 -12.68 -0.77 -17.46
CA ASP A 90 -12.37 -1.24 -18.82
C ASP A 90 -11.39 -2.44 -18.87
N ILE A 91 -11.31 -3.25 -17.81
CA ILE A 91 -10.54 -4.51 -17.90
C ILE A 91 -11.39 -5.53 -18.65
N ALA A 92 -11.27 -5.54 -19.98
CA ALA A 92 -11.87 -6.58 -20.80
C ALA A 92 -11.13 -7.92 -20.59
N ILE A 93 -11.90 -8.99 -20.40
CA ILE A 93 -11.37 -10.35 -20.21
C ILE A 93 -11.60 -11.19 -21.46
N LYS A 94 -10.83 -12.25 -21.67
CA LYS A 94 -11.04 -13.17 -22.80
C LYS A 94 -12.01 -14.30 -22.44
N ASP A 95 -12.90 -14.62 -23.36
CA ASP A 95 -13.69 -15.85 -23.33
C ASP A 95 -12.82 -17.08 -23.62
N LYS A 96 -13.42 -18.29 -23.62
CA LYS A 96 -12.69 -19.53 -23.93
C LYS A 96 -12.19 -19.61 -25.37
N ASN A 97 -12.83 -18.89 -26.29
CA ASN A 97 -12.51 -18.85 -27.71
C ASN A 97 -11.54 -17.71 -28.07
N GLY A 98 -11.10 -16.92 -27.09
CA GLY A 98 -10.20 -15.78 -27.26
C GLY A 98 -10.88 -14.43 -27.56
N THR A 99 -12.20 -14.37 -27.58
CA THR A 99 -13.00 -13.14 -27.80
C THR A 99 -12.96 -12.24 -26.56
N MET A 100 -12.87 -10.93 -26.76
CA MET A 100 -12.85 -9.96 -25.67
C MET A 100 -14.26 -9.67 -25.13
N ILE A 101 -14.44 -9.81 -23.82
CA ILE A 101 -15.67 -9.52 -23.06
C ILE A 101 -15.45 -8.24 -22.23
N ASN A 102 -16.25 -7.21 -22.50
CA ASN A 102 -16.23 -5.94 -21.77
C ASN A 102 -17.45 -5.72 -20.85
N ASN A 103 -18.50 -6.54 -20.97
CA ASN A 103 -19.73 -6.40 -20.18
C ASN A 103 -19.61 -7.10 -18.82
N SER A 104 -19.89 -6.40 -17.73
CA SER A 104 -19.78 -6.91 -16.35
C SER A 104 -20.54 -8.23 -16.11
N LYS A 105 -21.74 -8.40 -16.68
CA LYS A 105 -22.53 -9.63 -16.49
C LYS A 105 -21.85 -10.85 -17.14
N ASP A 106 -21.36 -10.67 -18.36
CA ASP A 106 -20.70 -11.73 -19.12
C ASP A 106 -19.31 -12.04 -18.53
N GLN A 107 -18.65 -11.02 -17.95
CA GLN A 107 -17.42 -11.22 -17.20
C GLN A 107 -17.63 -12.11 -15.98
N LEU A 108 -18.66 -11.83 -15.16
CA LEU A 108 -18.99 -12.66 -14.00
C LEU A 108 -19.30 -14.10 -14.39
N LYS A 109 -20.07 -14.30 -15.47
CA LYS A 109 -20.36 -15.64 -15.99
C LYS A 109 -19.08 -16.37 -16.43
N ARG A 110 -18.19 -15.68 -17.15
CA ARG A 110 -16.90 -16.26 -17.56
C ARG A 110 -16.01 -16.61 -16.36
N TRP A 111 -16.03 -15.80 -15.31
CA TRP A 111 -15.35 -16.09 -14.04
C TRP A 111 -15.93 -17.34 -13.38
N GLU A 112 -17.26 -17.42 -13.24
CA GLU A 112 -17.95 -18.60 -12.70
C GLU A 112 -17.57 -19.88 -13.46
N GLU A 113 -17.63 -19.86 -14.80
CA GLU A 113 -17.21 -20.97 -15.65
C GLU A 113 -15.74 -21.35 -15.41
N TYR A 114 -14.84 -20.35 -15.33
CA TYR A 114 -13.42 -20.58 -15.10
C TYR A 114 -13.15 -21.23 -13.74
N PHE A 115 -13.77 -20.71 -12.68
CA PHE A 115 -13.63 -21.23 -11.33
C PHE A 115 -14.18 -22.65 -11.22
N HIS A 116 -15.35 -22.91 -11.81
CA HIS A 116 -15.93 -24.23 -11.82
C HIS A 116 -15.03 -25.25 -12.54
N GLU A 117 -14.50 -24.92 -13.72
CA GLU A 117 -13.60 -25.81 -14.46
C GLU A 117 -12.27 -26.04 -13.74
N THR A 118 -11.71 -25.01 -13.10
CA THR A 118 -10.39 -25.08 -12.49
C THR A 118 -10.42 -25.77 -11.13
N PHE A 119 -11.44 -25.49 -10.31
CA PHE A 119 -11.47 -25.91 -8.90
C PHE A 119 -12.47 -27.02 -8.61
N ASN A 120 -13.52 -27.19 -9.43
CA ASN A 120 -14.47 -28.29 -9.26
C ASN A 120 -14.14 -29.49 -10.15
N VAL A 121 -12.86 -29.65 -10.52
CA VAL A 121 -12.39 -30.93 -11.06
C VAL A 121 -12.66 -31.96 -9.96
N ASN A 122 -13.50 -32.95 -10.24
CA ASN A 122 -13.68 -34.09 -9.35
C ASN A 122 -12.33 -34.79 -9.22
N ILE A 123 -11.55 -34.41 -8.21
CA ILE A 123 -10.32 -35.08 -7.87
C ILE A 123 -10.75 -36.43 -7.33
N VAL A 124 -10.76 -37.44 -8.19
CA VAL A 124 -10.82 -38.84 -7.77
C VAL A 124 -9.46 -39.12 -7.14
N VAL A 125 -9.32 -38.76 -5.87
CA VAL A 125 -8.13 -39.09 -5.11
C VAL A 125 -8.12 -40.60 -4.96
N ASN A 126 -7.22 -41.28 -5.67
CA ASN A 126 -7.06 -42.72 -5.53
C ASN A 126 -6.67 -43.01 -4.07
N PRO A 127 -7.44 -43.82 -3.31
CA PRO A 127 -7.13 -44.15 -1.93
C PRO A 127 -5.72 -44.74 -1.76
N SER A 128 -5.22 -45.44 -2.78
CA SER A 128 -3.87 -45.99 -2.82
C SER A 128 -2.78 -44.91 -2.92
N LEU A 129 -3.06 -43.77 -3.56
CA LEU A 129 -2.16 -42.60 -3.58
C LEU A 129 -2.11 -41.91 -2.21
N LEU A 130 -3.24 -41.80 -1.51
CA LEU A 130 -3.28 -41.28 -0.14
C LEU A 130 -2.50 -42.18 0.84
N GLN A 131 -2.53 -43.50 0.63
CA GLN A 131 -1.75 -44.45 1.41
C GLN A 131 -0.24 -44.36 1.11
N GLN A 132 0.14 -43.93 -0.10
CA GLN A 132 1.53 -43.67 -0.49
C GLN A 132 2.07 -42.33 -0.01
N VAL A 133 1.19 -41.37 0.34
CA VAL A 133 1.58 -40.20 1.14
C VAL A 133 1.94 -40.75 2.52
N ALA A 134 3.20 -41.11 2.69
CA ALA A 134 3.74 -41.47 3.99
C ALA A 134 3.33 -40.35 4.94
N ALA A 135 2.54 -40.69 5.97
CA ALA A 135 2.30 -39.76 7.07
C ALA A 135 3.67 -39.27 7.50
N MET A 136 4.00 -38.01 7.21
CA MET A 136 5.26 -37.43 7.61
C MET A 136 5.23 -37.49 9.13
N ARG A 137 5.88 -38.51 9.68
CA ARG A 137 6.01 -38.63 11.13
C ARG A 137 6.92 -37.48 11.51
N ILE A 138 6.29 -36.43 12.00
CA ILE A 138 6.97 -35.34 12.67
C ILE A 138 7.78 -36.02 13.77
N ASP A 139 9.10 -35.90 13.70
CA ASP A 139 9.97 -36.48 14.73
C ASP A 139 9.51 -36.00 16.11
N GLN A 140 9.61 -36.86 17.11
CA GLN A 140 9.12 -36.60 18.46
C GLN A 140 9.74 -35.32 19.04
N GLN A 141 10.95 -34.95 18.62
CA GLN A 141 11.56 -33.66 18.98
C GLN A 141 10.83 -32.47 18.38
N GLN A 142 10.40 -32.55 17.12
CA GLN A 142 9.61 -31.50 16.46
C GLN A 142 8.24 -31.37 17.11
N GLN A 143 7.58 -32.49 17.38
CA GLN A 143 6.29 -32.53 18.08
C GLN A 143 6.40 -31.87 19.46
N ASN A 144 7.42 -32.25 20.25
CA ASN A 144 7.69 -31.65 21.54
C ASN A 144 8.05 -30.15 21.48
N ARG A 145 8.45 -29.62 20.33
CA ARG A 145 8.64 -28.16 20.16
C ARG A 145 7.32 -27.45 19.90
N HIS A 146 6.42 -28.06 19.12
CA HIS A 146 5.10 -27.51 18.83
C HIS A 146 4.15 -27.58 20.03
N ASP A 147 4.30 -28.60 20.89
CA ASP A 147 3.45 -28.78 22.08
C ASP A 147 3.87 -27.92 23.28
N LYS A 148 4.96 -27.15 23.17
CA LYS A 148 5.41 -26.23 24.22
C LYS A 148 4.61 -24.94 24.17
N VAL A 149 4.27 -24.45 25.36
CA VAL A 149 3.69 -23.11 25.52
C VAL A 149 4.63 -22.07 24.91
N PRO A 150 4.16 -21.23 23.96
CA PRO A 150 4.99 -20.22 23.34
C PRO A 150 5.40 -19.17 24.39
N PRO A 151 6.63 -18.65 24.34
CA PRO A 151 7.07 -17.61 25.25
C PRO A 151 6.27 -16.32 25.04
N ILE A 152 5.85 -15.70 26.14
CA ILE A 152 5.00 -14.49 26.10
C ILE A 152 5.59 -13.35 25.25
N LYS A 153 6.92 -13.21 25.23
CA LYS A 153 7.61 -12.20 24.42
C LYS A 153 7.40 -12.42 22.92
N GLU A 154 7.40 -13.67 22.48
CA GLU A 154 7.14 -14.02 21.08
C GLU A 154 5.68 -13.71 20.73
N VAL A 155 4.74 -14.09 21.59
CA VAL A 155 3.31 -13.79 21.40
C VAL A 155 3.06 -12.28 21.27
N ILE A 156 3.63 -11.47 22.15
CA ILE A 156 3.52 -10.00 22.08
C ILE A 156 4.11 -9.48 20.77
N THR A 157 5.31 -9.95 20.40
CA THR A 157 5.99 -9.52 19.17
C THR A 157 5.16 -9.86 17.93
N VAL A 158 4.55 -11.05 17.90
CA VAL A 158 3.69 -11.49 16.81
C VAL A 158 2.43 -10.64 16.72
N ILE A 159 1.75 -10.39 17.85
CA ILE A 159 0.55 -9.54 17.91
C ILE A 159 0.87 -8.14 17.39
N ASP A 160 1.99 -7.54 17.81
CA ASP A 160 2.43 -6.22 17.35
C ASP A 160 2.69 -6.19 15.84
N GLN A 161 3.29 -7.25 15.29
CA GLN A 161 3.61 -7.36 13.86
C GLN A 161 2.40 -7.59 12.96
N MET A 162 1.24 -7.98 13.50
CA MET A 162 0.03 -8.22 12.70
C MET A 162 -0.36 -6.98 11.89
N LYS A 163 -0.96 -7.17 10.71
CA LYS A 163 -1.41 -6.04 9.89
C LYS A 163 -2.82 -5.64 10.29
N ASN A 164 -3.06 -4.32 10.36
CA ASN A 164 -4.40 -3.79 10.57
C ASN A 164 -5.19 -3.84 9.23
N GLY A 165 -6.52 -3.87 9.31
CA GLY A 165 -7.44 -3.89 8.19
C GLY A 165 -7.51 -5.24 7.48
N LYS A 166 -7.09 -6.32 8.14
CA LYS A 166 -7.27 -7.69 7.64
C LYS A 166 -8.67 -8.18 8.00
N ALA A 167 -9.24 -9.01 7.12
CA ALA A 167 -10.50 -9.69 7.42
C ALA A 167 -10.30 -10.61 8.62
N SER A 168 -11.23 -10.55 9.56
CA SER A 168 -11.27 -11.47 10.70
C SER A 168 -11.49 -12.91 10.21
N GLY A 169 -11.07 -13.87 11.03
CA GLY A 169 -11.36 -15.28 10.80
C GLY A 169 -12.82 -15.62 11.12
N ILE A 170 -13.10 -16.91 11.22
CA ILE A 170 -14.41 -17.44 11.67
C ILE A 170 -14.78 -16.99 13.10
N ASP A 171 -13.79 -16.55 13.87
CA ASP A 171 -13.92 -16.02 15.22
C ASP A 171 -14.36 -14.56 15.26
N ASP A 172 -14.45 -13.88 14.12
CA ASP A 172 -14.73 -12.45 14.00
C ASP A 172 -13.78 -11.55 14.82
N VAL A 173 -12.59 -12.04 15.18
CA VAL A 173 -11.58 -11.28 15.96
C VAL A 173 -10.59 -10.57 15.03
N PRO A 174 -10.62 -9.23 14.94
CA PRO A 174 -9.67 -8.50 14.11
C PRO A 174 -8.33 -8.30 14.83
N ALA A 175 -7.25 -8.12 14.06
CA ALA A 175 -5.90 -7.93 14.61
C ALA A 175 -5.79 -6.70 15.53
N GLU A 176 -6.58 -5.67 15.26
CA GLU A 176 -6.67 -4.44 16.05
C GLU A 176 -7.18 -4.71 17.46
N LEU A 177 -8.13 -5.63 17.61
CA LEU A 177 -8.63 -6.04 18.92
C LEU A 177 -7.55 -6.78 19.69
N LEU A 178 -6.79 -7.64 19.01
CA LEU A 178 -5.67 -8.35 19.63
C LEU A 178 -4.59 -7.38 20.15
N LYS A 179 -4.26 -6.36 19.37
CA LYS A 179 -3.31 -5.32 19.77
C LYS A 179 -3.83 -4.45 20.92
N ALA A 180 -5.12 -4.09 20.89
CA ALA A 180 -5.73 -3.29 21.95
C ALA A 180 -5.82 -4.03 23.30
N GLY A 181 -5.94 -5.36 23.27
CA GLY A 181 -6.02 -6.20 24.47
C GLY A 181 -4.72 -6.30 25.27
N GLY A 182 -3.57 -5.96 24.67
CA GLY A 182 -2.27 -5.85 25.36
C GLY A 182 -1.84 -7.10 26.12
N LEU A 183 -1.12 -6.91 27.24
CA LEU A 183 -0.52 -8.00 28.02
C LEU A 183 -1.56 -9.01 28.56
N PRO A 184 -2.74 -8.61 29.08
CA PRO A 184 -3.75 -9.55 29.54
C PRO A 184 -4.20 -10.53 28.46
N LEU A 185 -4.40 -10.04 27.24
CA LEU A 185 -4.81 -10.88 26.13
C LEU A 185 -3.67 -11.78 25.65
N ALA A 186 -2.44 -11.25 25.56
CA ALA A 186 -1.27 -12.05 25.19
C ALA A 186 -1.02 -13.20 26.17
N LEU A 187 -1.24 -12.97 27.48
CA LEU A 187 -1.18 -14.01 28.51
C LEU A 187 -2.26 -15.08 28.29
N GLY A 188 -3.50 -14.66 28.03
CA GLY A 188 -4.61 -15.57 27.72
C GLY A 188 -4.33 -16.46 26.51
N VAL A 189 -3.79 -15.89 25.44
CA VAL A 189 -3.39 -16.63 24.22
C VAL A 189 -2.25 -17.61 24.51
N SER A 190 -1.25 -17.21 25.29
CA SER A 190 -0.13 -18.10 25.65
C SER A 190 -0.55 -19.26 26.57
N ALA A 191 -1.55 -19.04 27.43
CA ALA A 191 -2.02 -20.02 28.39
C ALA A 191 -3.06 -21.01 27.80
N PHE A 192 -3.57 -20.74 26.60
CA PHE A 192 -4.58 -21.56 25.95
C PHE A 192 -3.96 -22.89 25.46
N ARG A 193 -4.37 -24.01 26.05
CA ARG A 193 -4.02 -25.36 25.58
C ARG A 193 -5.13 -25.87 24.67
N PHE A 194 -4.76 -26.26 23.45
CA PHE A 194 -5.61 -27.00 22.51
C PHE A 194 -5.65 -28.49 22.84
#